data_AF-A0A0A2A2D6-F1
#
_entry.id   AF-A0A0A2A2D6-F1
#
_cell.length_a   1.000
_cell.length_b   1.000
_cell.length_c   1.000
_cell.angle_alpha   90.00
_cell.angle_beta   90.00
_cell.angle_gamma   90.00
#
_symmetry.space_group_name_H-M   'P 1'
#
loop_
_entity.id
_entity.type
_entity.pdbx_description
1 polymer ?
#
loop_
_entity_poly.entity_id
_entity_poly.type
_entity_poly.pdbx_seq_one_letter_code
_entity_poly.pdbx_strand_id
1 'polypeptide(L)'
;MTLLESFLINKRVLKTLSTKQGEEGFSLVELVVVIAVLAILSAVAIPAFVGVQARARASAVKNGLVNGVKECVVRASDFDSTLFADAQSFSAGSFQGYTMGQEASSGDTCYAATATAAAGSGDSNFTIVMNPQTGLVSKTCSDVGAAGCNGTPVTDPVTGVTTTDGNW
;
A
#
# COMPACT_ATOMS: atom_id res chain seq x y z
N MET A 1 62.92 19.88 -44.34
CA MET A 1 61.82 18.90 -44.22
C MET A 1 61.47 18.76 -42.77
N THR A 2 60.18 18.69 -42.47
CA THR A 2 59.56 19.49 -41.41
C THR A 2 59.49 18.73 -40.08
N LEU A 3 59.74 19.43 -38.95
CA LEU A 3 59.62 18.86 -37.59
C LEU A 3 58.23 18.26 -37.31
N LEU A 4 57.21 18.77 -38.02
CA LEU A 4 55.84 18.28 -37.97
C LEU A 4 55.68 16.85 -38.51
N GLU A 5 56.39 16.48 -39.58
CA GLU A 5 56.36 15.11 -40.11
C GLU A 5 56.95 14.10 -39.12
N SER A 6 58.05 14.47 -38.45
CA SER A 6 58.69 13.60 -37.44
C SER A 6 57.81 13.40 -36.20
N PHE A 7 57.04 14.43 -35.82
CA PHE A 7 56.11 14.34 -34.69
C PHE A 7 54.91 13.43 -34.98
N LEU A 8 54.39 13.46 -36.21
CA LEU A 8 53.24 12.63 -36.62
C LEU A 8 53.58 11.16 -36.86
N ILE A 9 54.84 10.81 -37.13
CA ILE A 9 55.30 9.42 -37.32
C ILE A 9 55.56 8.70 -35.98
N ASN A 10 55.54 9.41 -34.85
CA ASN A 10 55.84 8.83 -33.55
C ASN A 10 54.75 7.82 -33.12
N LYS A 11 55.14 6.54 -32.99
CA LYS A 11 54.29 5.41 -32.60
C LYS A 11 53.52 5.63 -31.29
N ARG A 12 54.04 6.47 -30.37
CA ARG A 12 53.36 6.84 -29.13
C ARG A 12 52.19 7.80 -29.36
N VAL A 13 52.38 8.81 -30.22
CA VAL A 13 51.34 9.78 -30.58
C VAL A 13 50.20 9.11 -31.36
N LEU A 14 50.55 8.25 -32.31
CA LEU A 14 49.58 7.43 -33.04
C LEU A 14 48.77 6.49 -32.13
N LYS A 15 49.38 5.95 -31.06
CA LYS A 15 48.68 5.08 -30.10
C LYS A 15 47.72 5.86 -29.19
N THR A 16 47.99 7.13 -28.91
CA THR A 16 47.08 8.01 -28.15
C THR A 16 45.94 8.56 -29.03
N LEU A 17 46.19 8.81 -30.32
CA LEU A 17 45.16 9.25 -31.29
C LEU A 17 44.34 8.09 -31.88
N SER A 18 44.82 6.85 -31.75
CA SER A 18 44.06 5.65 -32.09
C SER A 18 43.01 5.42 -31.00
N THR A 19 41.83 6.03 -31.19
CA THR A 19 40.61 5.64 -30.47
C THR A 19 40.49 4.12 -30.55
N LYS A 20 40.53 3.45 -29.40
CA LYS A 20 40.30 2.00 -29.33
C LYS A 20 38.95 1.70 -29.99
N GLN A 21 38.96 0.93 -31.07
CA GLN A 21 37.75 0.31 -31.60
C GLN A 21 37.12 -0.50 -30.47
N GLY A 22 35.93 -0.08 -30.01
CA GLY A 22 35.20 -0.73 -28.91
C GLY A 22 34.88 0.16 -27.69
N GLU A 23 35.40 1.39 -27.61
CA GLU A 23 34.97 2.39 -26.61
C GLU A 23 33.95 3.35 -27.25
N GLU A 24 32.82 2.82 -27.71
CA GLU A 24 31.72 3.61 -28.26
C GLU A 24 30.92 4.22 -27.10
N GLY A 25 30.93 5.55 -26.99
CA GLY A 25 30.10 6.27 -26.04
C GLY A 25 28.62 6.15 -26.40
N PHE A 26 27.75 6.08 -25.40
CA PHE A 26 26.29 6.02 -25.57
C PHE A 26 25.81 7.20 -26.42
N SER A 27 25.07 6.93 -27.49
CA SER A 27 24.55 7.98 -28.37
C SER A 27 23.49 8.79 -27.64
N LEU A 28 23.50 10.11 -27.82
CA LEU A 28 22.45 10.98 -27.29
C LEU A 28 21.07 10.54 -27.82
N VAL A 29 21.02 10.07 -29.07
CA VAL A 29 19.78 9.56 -29.69
C VAL A 29 19.31 8.28 -29.00
N GLU A 30 20.20 7.39 -28.58
CA GLU A 30 19.85 6.18 -27.83
C GLU A 30 19.21 6.53 -26.49
N LEU A 31 19.75 7.53 -25.78
CA LEU A 31 19.17 8.02 -24.54
C LEU A 31 17.76 8.59 -24.75
N VAL A 32 17.58 9.39 -25.79
CA VAL A 32 16.30 10.04 -26.10
C VAL A 32 15.21 9.01 -26.42
N VAL A 33 15.52 7.97 -27.18
CA VAL A 33 14.55 6.91 -27.49
C VAL A 33 14.18 6.12 -26.24
N VAL A 34 15.13 5.82 -25.36
CA VAL A 34 14.87 5.08 -24.11
C VAL A 34 13.93 5.86 -23.19
N ILE A 35 14.18 7.16 -22.96
CA ILE A 35 13.29 7.97 -22.12
C ILE A 35 11.90 8.16 -22.75
N ALA A 36 11.81 8.19 -24.09
CA ALA A 36 10.53 8.28 -24.79
C ALA A 36 9.68 7.01 -24.57
N VAL A 37 10.29 5.82 -24.63
CA VAL A 37 9.58 4.56 -24.35
C VAL A 37 9.20 4.47 -22.87
N LEU A 38 10.09 4.84 -21.94
CA LEU A 38 9.80 4.86 -20.51
C LEU A 38 8.66 5.84 -20.17
N ALA A 39 8.56 6.97 -20.87
CA ALA A 39 7.45 7.91 -20.71
C ALA A 39 6.10 7.29 -21.06
N ILE A 40 6.02 6.53 -22.16
CA ILE A 40 4.78 5.85 -22.59
C ILE A 40 4.40 4.74 -21.60
N LEU A 41 5.36 3.91 -21.18
CA LEU A 41 5.11 2.82 -20.25
C LEU A 41 4.69 3.33 -18.86
N SER A 42 5.37 4.36 -18.37
CA SER A 42 5.09 4.94 -17.05
C SER A 42 3.71 5.61 -16.99
N ALA A 43 3.25 6.24 -18.08
CA ALA A 43 1.94 6.87 -18.15
C ALA A 43 0.78 5.90 -17.86
N VAL A 44 0.88 4.63 -18.29
CA VAL A 44 -0.14 3.60 -18.02
C VAL A 44 0.12 2.84 -16.72
N ALA A 45 1.39 2.58 -16.40
CA ALA A 45 1.75 1.75 -15.25
C ALA A 45 1.59 2.46 -13.90
N ILE A 46 1.90 3.76 -13.81
CA ILE A 46 1.83 4.53 -12.55
C ILE A 46 0.41 4.52 -11.93
N PRO A 47 -0.67 4.89 -12.65
CA PRO A 47 -2.00 4.94 -12.05
C PRO A 47 -2.47 3.57 -11.54
N ALA A 48 -2.15 2.49 -12.26
CA ALA A 48 -2.49 1.13 -11.84
C ALA A 48 -1.74 0.72 -10.55
N PHE A 49 -0.46 1.09 -10.44
CA PHE A 49 0.37 0.75 -9.29
C PHE A 49 -0.10 1.44 -7.99
N VAL A 50 -0.62 2.66 -8.08
CA VAL A 50 -1.19 3.38 -6.92
C VAL A 50 -2.39 2.62 -6.33
N GLY A 51 -3.30 2.11 -7.17
CA GLY A 51 -4.45 1.33 -6.72
C GLY A 51 -4.06 0.00 -6.04
N VAL A 52 -3.03 -0.68 -6.54
CA VAL A 52 -2.51 -1.91 -5.92
C VAL A 52 -1.92 -1.63 -4.55
N GLN A 53 -1.14 -0.56 -4.41
CA GLN A 53 -0.59 -0.17 -3.11
C GLN A 53 -1.68 0.17 -2.10
N ALA A 54 -2.70 0.93 -2.51
CA ALA A 54 -3.83 1.28 -1.65
C ALA A 54 -4.54 0.03 -1.12
N ARG A 55 -4.84 -0.94 -1.99
CA ARG A 55 -5.44 -2.23 -1.61
C ARG A 55 -4.54 -3.04 -0.67
N ALA A 56 -3.23 -3.06 -0.91
CA ALA A 56 -2.28 -3.78 -0.07
C ALA A 56 -2.21 -3.18 1.35
N ARG A 57 -2.16 -1.85 1.46
CA ARG A 57 -2.19 -1.13 2.74
C ARG A 57 -3.47 -1.44 3.51
N ALA A 58 -4.62 -1.36 2.84
CA ALA A 58 -5.90 -1.61 3.47
C ALA A 58 -6.07 -3.07 3.94
N SER A 59 -5.59 -4.05 3.16
CA SER A 59 -5.55 -5.46 3.58
C SER A 59 -4.64 -5.68 4.80
N ALA A 60 -3.49 -5.01 4.86
CA ALA A 60 -2.59 -5.11 6.00
C ALA A 60 -3.24 -4.58 7.28
N VAL A 61 -3.90 -3.42 7.20
CA VAL A 61 -4.65 -2.83 8.31
C VAL A 61 -5.83 -3.71 8.72
N LYS A 62 -6.61 -4.22 7.75
CA LYS A 62 -7.70 -5.17 8.00
C LYS A 62 -7.23 -6.36 8.84
N ASN A 63 -6.09 -6.96 8.50
CA ASN A 63 -5.54 -8.08 9.25
C ASN A 63 -5.17 -7.69 10.69
N GLY A 64 -4.63 -6.48 10.90
CA GLY A 64 -4.40 -5.92 12.22
C GLY A 64 -5.69 -5.84 13.05
N LEU A 65 -6.76 -5.27 12.47
CA LEU A 65 -8.04 -5.15 13.17
C LEU A 65 -8.63 -6.52 13.51
N VAL A 66 -8.62 -7.46 12.57
CA VAL A 66 -9.13 -8.82 12.80
C VAL A 66 -8.34 -9.53 13.90
N ASN A 67 -7.02 -9.36 13.94
CA ASN A 67 -6.20 -9.93 14.99
C ASN A 67 -6.52 -9.34 16.36
N GLY A 68 -6.79 -8.03 16.46
CA GLY A 68 -7.21 -7.42 17.72
C GLY A 68 -8.59 -7.87 18.19
N VAL A 69 -9.54 -8.03 17.27
CA VAL A 69 -10.85 -8.62 17.61
C VAL A 69 -10.70 -10.07 18.07
N LYS A 70 -9.81 -10.86 17.45
CA LYS A 70 -9.50 -12.23 17.90
C LYS A 70 -8.82 -12.25 19.27
N GLU A 71 -7.89 -11.35 19.54
CA GLU A 71 -7.28 -11.17 20.86
C GLU A 71 -8.37 -10.90 21.91
N CYS A 72 -9.38 -10.10 21.56
CA CYS A 72 -10.51 -9.82 22.44
C CYS A 72 -11.28 -11.09 22.87
N VAL A 73 -11.50 -12.02 21.94
CA VAL A 73 -12.15 -13.31 22.23
C VAL A 73 -11.32 -14.16 23.18
N VAL A 74 -9.99 -14.17 23.00
CA VAL A 74 -9.07 -14.89 23.88
C VAL A 74 -9.10 -14.27 25.28
N ARG A 75 -8.97 -12.95 25.40
CA ARG A 75 -9.04 -12.21 26.67
C ARG A 75 -10.34 -12.46 27.43
N ALA A 76 -11.46 -12.44 26.74
CA ALA A 76 -12.76 -12.76 27.34
C ALA A 76 -12.84 -14.20 27.85
N SER A 77 -12.20 -15.15 27.16
CA SER A 77 -12.11 -16.55 27.58
C SER A 77 -11.23 -16.73 28.83
N ASP A 78 -10.22 -15.87 28.99
CA ASP A 78 -9.35 -15.82 30.17
C ASP A 78 -9.92 -14.97 31.32
N PHE A 79 -11.14 -14.45 31.18
CA PHE A 79 -11.78 -13.52 32.12
C PHE A 79 -10.98 -12.22 32.36
N ASP A 80 -10.17 -11.81 31.38
CA ASP A 80 -9.42 -10.56 31.42
C ASP A 80 -10.26 -9.39 30.87
N SER A 81 -9.74 -8.17 31.02
CA SER A 81 -10.33 -6.97 30.45
C SER A 81 -10.45 -7.07 28.93
N THR A 82 -11.60 -6.63 28.43
CA THR A 82 -11.92 -6.54 27.00
C THR A 82 -12.01 -5.09 26.53
N LEU A 83 -11.41 -4.14 27.26
CA LEU A 83 -11.32 -2.75 26.81
C LEU A 83 -10.44 -2.66 25.57
N PHE A 84 -10.70 -1.67 24.71
CA PHE A 84 -9.95 -1.49 23.47
C PHE A 84 -8.46 -1.23 23.74
N ALA A 85 -8.16 -0.46 24.79
CA ALA A 85 -6.79 -0.09 25.18
C ALA A 85 -5.94 -1.27 25.65
N ASP A 86 -6.55 -2.35 26.14
CA ASP A 86 -5.84 -3.49 26.69
C ASP A 86 -5.39 -4.46 25.58
N ALA A 87 -6.12 -4.50 24.47
CA ALA A 87 -5.78 -5.32 23.31
C ALA A 87 -4.55 -4.76 22.56
N GLN A 88 -3.41 -5.44 22.71
CA GLN A 88 -2.11 -4.97 22.20
C GLN A 88 -2.06 -4.95 20.66
N SER A 89 -2.85 -5.81 20.02
CA SER A 89 -2.96 -5.89 18.57
C SER A 89 -3.48 -4.61 17.92
N PHE A 90 -4.14 -3.72 18.67
CA PHE A 90 -4.63 -2.44 18.16
C PHE A 90 -3.63 -1.29 18.30
N SER A 91 -2.39 -1.54 18.74
CA SER A 91 -1.38 -0.52 19.08
C SER A 91 -1.60 0.79 18.32
N ALA A 92 -2.03 1.82 19.04
CA ALA A 92 -2.60 3.04 18.48
C ALA A 92 -1.55 3.81 17.68
N GLY A 93 -1.57 3.65 16.36
CA GLY A 93 -0.62 4.29 15.47
C GLY A 93 -1.13 4.33 14.03
N SER A 94 -0.57 5.25 13.26
CA SER A 94 -0.75 5.26 11.80
C SER A 94 -0.03 4.05 11.22
N PHE A 95 -0.78 3.05 10.76
CA PHE A 95 -0.26 1.89 10.06
C PHE A 95 -0.59 2.02 8.58
N GLN A 96 0.45 2.14 7.75
CA GLN A 96 0.31 2.09 6.29
C GLN A 96 -0.67 3.13 5.71
N GLY A 97 -0.80 4.30 6.34
CA GLY A 97 -1.72 5.36 5.91
C GLY A 97 -3.14 5.26 6.48
N TYR A 98 -3.35 4.40 7.48
CA TYR A 98 -4.59 4.33 8.25
C TYR A 98 -4.30 4.52 9.73
N THR A 99 -5.16 5.23 10.44
CA THR A 99 -5.14 5.29 11.90
C THR A 99 -6.18 4.31 12.44
N MET A 100 -5.73 3.35 13.24
CA MET A 100 -6.63 2.44 13.95
C MET A 100 -7.18 3.12 15.21
N GLY A 101 -8.44 2.86 15.53
CA GLY A 101 -9.09 3.41 16.72
C GLY A 101 -10.26 2.56 17.17
N GLN A 102 -10.82 2.90 18.32
CA GLN A 102 -12.02 2.26 18.84
C GLN A 102 -13.26 2.73 18.06
N GLU A 103 -14.22 1.84 17.88
CA GLU A 103 -15.57 2.24 17.46
C GLU A 103 -16.36 2.87 18.62
N ALA A 104 -16.67 4.16 18.47
CA ALA A 104 -17.34 4.94 19.51
C ALA A 104 -18.76 4.43 19.86
N SER A 105 -19.45 3.80 18.90
CA SER A 105 -20.84 3.35 19.08
C SER A 105 -20.96 2.01 19.83
N SER A 106 -19.86 1.29 20.01
CA SER A 106 -19.83 -0.08 20.54
C SER A 106 -19.54 -0.15 22.05
N GLY A 107 -19.33 0.99 22.70
CA GLY A 107 -18.68 1.05 24.02
C GLY A 107 -17.17 0.79 23.91
N ASP A 108 -16.45 0.99 25.02
CA ASP A 108 -15.01 0.69 25.12
C ASP A 108 -14.78 -0.82 25.16
N THR A 109 -14.75 -1.44 23.96
CA THR A 109 -14.49 -2.86 23.81
C THR A 109 -13.53 -3.14 22.66
N CYS A 110 -12.70 -4.17 22.79
CA CYS A 110 -11.83 -4.67 21.75
C CYS A 110 -12.57 -5.48 20.66
N TYR A 111 -13.89 -5.65 20.76
CA TYR A 111 -14.71 -6.34 19.76
C TYR A 111 -15.04 -5.47 18.55
N ALA A 112 -14.77 -4.17 18.64
CA ALA A 112 -15.07 -3.22 17.59
C ALA A 112 -13.93 -2.21 17.38
N ALA A 113 -13.43 -2.13 16.16
CA ALA A 113 -12.31 -1.28 15.79
C ALA A 113 -12.55 -0.60 14.44
N THR A 114 -12.09 0.64 14.33
CA THR A 114 -12.11 1.45 13.11
C THR A 114 -10.72 1.58 12.51
N ALA A 115 -10.67 1.64 11.19
CA ALA A 115 -9.51 2.05 10.42
C ALA A 115 -9.90 3.30 9.62
N THR A 116 -9.35 4.44 10.03
CA THR A 116 -9.58 5.72 9.36
C THR A 116 -8.45 5.98 8.37
N ALA A 117 -8.78 6.13 7.10
CA ALA A 117 -7.81 6.44 6.05
C ALA A 117 -7.23 7.85 6.25
N ALA A 118 -5.95 8.02 5.92
CA ALA A 118 -5.30 9.32 5.94
C ALA A 118 -5.99 10.30 4.98
N ALA A 119 -6.11 11.56 5.39
CA ALA A 119 -6.73 12.59 4.58
C ALA A 119 -6.05 12.71 3.20
N GLY A 120 -6.86 12.73 2.13
CA GLY A 120 -6.37 12.87 0.75
C GLY A 120 -5.83 11.57 0.11
N SER A 121 -5.92 10.42 0.78
CA SER A 121 -5.53 9.12 0.18
C SER A 121 -6.49 8.64 -0.91
N GLY A 122 -7.77 9.02 -0.83
CA GLY A 122 -8.83 8.47 -1.68
C GLY A 122 -9.27 7.06 -1.27
N ASP A 123 -8.83 6.58 -0.09
CA ASP A 123 -9.19 5.30 0.47
C ASP A 123 -10.45 5.40 1.35
N SER A 124 -11.16 4.29 1.55
CA SER A 124 -12.33 4.20 2.43
C SER A 124 -11.92 3.98 3.88
N ASN A 125 -12.59 4.67 4.81
CA ASN A 125 -12.64 4.22 6.20
C ASN A 125 -13.40 2.91 6.28
N PHE A 126 -13.00 2.04 7.19
CA PHE A 126 -13.75 0.82 7.43
C PHE A 126 -13.67 0.40 8.89
N THR A 127 -14.69 -0.31 9.31
CA THR A 127 -14.90 -0.70 10.70
C THR A 127 -15.18 -2.18 10.75
N ILE A 128 -14.63 -2.87 11.73
CA ILE A 128 -14.88 -4.29 11.99
C ILE A 128 -15.51 -4.42 13.36
N VAL A 129 -16.65 -5.09 13.43
CA VAL A 129 -17.37 -5.37 14.67
C VAL A 129 -17.67 -6.85 14.76
N MET A 130 -17.29 -7.46 15.87
CA MET A 130 -17.73 -8.81 16.24
C MET A 130 -18.78 -8.73 17.33
N ASN A 131 -19.87 -9.46 17.15
CA ASN A 131 -20.85 -9.68 18.22
C ASN A 131 -20.36 -10.83 19.11
N PRO A 132 -20.04 -10.59 20.40
CA PRO A 132 -19.48 -11.64 21.27
C PRO A 132 -20.49 -12.73 21.63
N GLN A 133 -21.79 -12.48 21.50
CA GLN A 133 -22.85 -13.46 21.80
C GLN A 133 -23.09 -14.44 20.65
N THR A 134 -22.97 -13.98 19.40
CA THR A 134 -23.25 -14.78 18.20
C THR A 134 -21.99 -15.19 17.44
N GLY A 135 -20.86 -14.55 17.71
CA GLY A 135 -19.61 -14.72 16.95
C GLY A 135 -19.65 -14.14 15.54
N LEU A 136 -20.73 -13.44 15.17
CA LEU A 136 -20.86 -12.83 13.84
C LEU A 136 -19.92 -11.62 13.72
N VAL A 137 -19.15 -11.58 12.64
CA VAL A 137 -18.26 -10.48 12.32
C VAL A 137 -18.80 -9.70 11.13
N SER A 138 -19.00 -8.41 11.32
CA SER A 138 -19.45 -7.48 10.31
C SER A 138 -18.36 -6.48 9.97
N LYS A 139 -18.38 -6.00 8.71
CA LYS A 139 -17.52 -4.93 8.26
C LYS A 139 -18.35 -3.84 7.58
N THR A 140 -18.18 -2.61 8.02
CA THR A 140 -18.81 -1.42 7.43
C THR A 140 -17.75 -0.52 6.80
N CYS A 141 -18.18 0.28 5.83
CA CYS A 141 -17.32 1.06 4.95
C CYS A 141 -17.92 2.44 4.70
N SER A 142 -17.09 3.47 4.60
CA SER A 142 -17.55 4.81 4.20
C SER A 142 -17.75 4.97 2.70
N ASP A 143 -16.95 4.27 1.88
CA ASP A 143 -17.05 4.25 0.42
C ASP A 143 -16.77 2.83 -0.11
N VAL A 144 -17.75 2.22 -0.78
CA VAL A 144 -17.66 0.84 -1.28
C VAL A 144 -16.80 0.67 -2.54
N GLY A 145 -16.48 1.77 -3.23
CA GLY A 145 -15.66 1.76 -4.45
C GLY A 145 -14.18 2.10 -4.21
N ALA A 146 -13.86 2.66 -3.03
CA ALA A 146 -12.52 3.06 -2.66
C ALA A 146 -11.71 1.91 -2.02
N ALA A 147 -10.38 2.00 -2.08
CA ALA A 147 -9.53 0.98 -1.48
C ALA A 147 -9.81 0.84 0.02
N GLY A 148 -9.70 -0.39 0.53
CA GLY A 148 -10.17 -0.75 1.86
C GLY A 148 -11.58 -1.30 1.87
N CYS A 149 -12.40 -1.07 0.84
CA CYS A 149 -13.70 -1.68 0.66
C CYS A 149 -13.82 -2.15 -0.78
N ASN A 150 -13.86 -3.46 -0.98
CA ASN A 150 -13.75 -4.05 -2.32
C ASN A 150 -14.64 -5.29 -2.44
N GLY A 151 -15.82 -5.22 -1.81
CA GLY A 151 -16.86 -6.23 -1.89
C GLY A 151 -18.08 -5.65 -2.60
N THR A 152 -18.91 -6.52 -3.17
CA THR A 152 -20.26 -6.13 -3.58
C THR A 152 -21.04 -5.59 -2.37
N PRO A 153 -21.81 -4.50 -2.51
CA PRO A 153 -22.68 -4.06 -1.44
C PRO A 153 -23.64 -5.20 -1.07
N VAL A 154 -23.63 -5.60 0.19
CA VAL A 154 -24.61 -6.51 0.77
C VAL A 154 -25.38 -5.73 1.80
N THR A 155 -26.69 -5.72 1.67
CA THR A 155 -27.57 -5.07 2.63
C THR A 155 -27.93 -6.12 3.69
N ASP A 156 -27.57 -5.86 4.95
CA ASP A 156 -28.04 -6.67 6.05
C ASP A 156 -29.59 -6.58 6.10
N PRO A 157 -30.32 -7.70 5.95
CA PRO A 157 -31.78 -7.70 5.90
C PRO A 157 -32.45 -7.35 7.24
N VAL A 158 -31.70 -7.31 8.35
CA VAL A 158 -32.20 -6.99 9.69
C VAL A 158 -31.95 -5.52 10.03
N THR A 159 -30.80 -4.97 9.64
CA THR A 159 -30.40 -3.60 10.02
C THR A 159 -30.54 -2.57 8.89
N GLY A 160 -30.70 -3.01 7.64
CA GLY A 160 -30.76 -2.13 6.46
C GLY A 160 -29.44 -1.43 6.14
N VAL A 161 -28.37 -1.77 6.86
CA VAL A 161 -27.03 -1.23 6.65
C VAL A 161 -26.40 -1.93 5.45
N THR A 162 -25.93 -1.16 4.46
CA THR A 162 -25.09 -1.66 3.37
C THR A 162 -23.69 -1.95 3.90
N THR A 163 -23.41 -3.21 4.21
CA THR A 163 -22.06 -3.74 4.44
C THR A 163 -21.47 -4.15 3.09
N THR A 164 -20.15 -4.33 3.01
CA THR A 164 -19.58 -5.10 1.89
C THR A 164 -19.32 -6.50 2.44
N ASP A 165 -20.06 -7.52 1.97
CA ASP A 165 -19.61 -8.89 2.17
C ASP A 165 -18.33 -9.06 1.37
N GLY A 166 -17.21 -8.94 2.06
CA GLY A 166 -16.16 -9.90 1.80
C GLY A 166 -16.55 -11.12 2.61
N ASN A 167 -16.98 -12.19 1.94
CA ASN A 167 -16.85 -13.53 2.49
C ASN A 167 -15.47 -13.59 3.19
N TRP A 168 -15.50 -13.86 4.50
CA TRP A 168 -14.31 -13.89 5.34
C TRP A 168 -13.39 -15.04 4.93
#